data_AF-A0A7I7SMJ9-F1
#
_entry.id   AF-A0A7I7SMJ9-F1
#
_cell.length_a   1.000
_cell.length_b   1.000
_cell.length_c   1.000
_cell.angle_alpha   90.00
_cell.angle_beta   90.00
_cell.angle_gamma   90.00
#
_symmetry.space_group_name_H-M   'P 1'
#
loop_
_entity.id
_entity.type
_entity.pdbx_description
1 polymer ?
#
loop_
_entity_poly.entity_id
_entity_poly.type
_entity_poly.pdbx_seq_one_letter_code
_entity_poly.pdbx_strand_id
1 'polypeptide(L)'
;MSSVLAALDALDAAVELVSAADIEELAAPERFAVLEWVETAQRRLTAVSHAGVARLERFEGCPPIPIMLADVLRISRKEANRRIRNAEQLAPRTTLTGELLPPVLPKTATAWHDGLLDGEHLRVIQKFFRDLPDHVPPVEIEKAEQSS
;
A
#
# COMPACT_ATOMS: atom_id res chain seq x y z
N MET A 1 -6.54 7.98 21.28
CA MET A 1 -6.64 7.46 19.90
C MET A 1 -8.08 7.62 19.47
N SER A 2 -8.38 8.24 18.33
CA SER A 2 -9.76 8.22 17.81
C SER A 2 -10.10 6.78 17.40
N SER A 3 -11.38 6.42 17.44
CA SER A 3 -11.79 5.10 16.92
C SER A 3 -11.58 5.05 15.41
N VAL A 4 -11.41 3.84 14.86
CA VAL A 4 -11.29 3.64 13.40
C VAL A 4 -12.48 4.25 12.66
N LEU A 5 -13.70 4.13 13.21
CA LEU A 5 -14.90 4.71 12.62
C LEU A 5 -14.82 6.24 12.55
N ALA A 6 -14.42 6.91 13.63
CA ALA A 6 -14.28 8.36 13.64
C ALA A 6 -13.20 8.85 12.64
N ALA A 7 -12.14 8.06 12.42
CA ALA A 7 -11.14 8.38 11.40
C ALA A 7 -11.68 8.20 9.97
N LEU A 8 -12.52 7.19 9.73
CA LEU A 8 -13.18 6.99 8.44
C LEU A 8 -14.23 8.08 8.15
N ASP A 9 -15.00 8.50 9.15
CA ASP A 9 -15.96 9.60 9.02
C ASP A 9 -15.25 10.92 8.66
N ALA A 10 -14.10 11.18 9.29
CA ALA A 10 -13.28 12.35 8.98
C ALA A 10 -12.68 12.29 7.58
N LEU A 11 -12.28 11.10 7.11
CA LEU A 11 -11.80 10.89 5.74
C LEU A 11 -12.92 11.13 4.72
N ASP A 12 -14.11 10.60 4.97
CA ASP A 12 -15.28 10.77 4.11
C ASP A 12 -15.64 12.27 3.97
N ALA A 13 -15.70 12.99 5.09
CA ALA A 13 -15.93 14.43 5.10
C ALA A 13 -14.84 15.21 4.33
N ALA A 14 -13.56 14.81 4.45
CA ALA A 14 -12.48 15.45 3.70
C ALA A 14 -12.59 15.21 2.19
N VAL A 15 -13.00 14.01 1.76
CA VAL A 15 -13.23 13.69 0.35
C VAL A 15 -14.37 14.53 -0.22
N GLU A 16 -15.47 14.68 0.53
CA GLU A 16 -16.60 15.55 0.14
C GLU A 16 -16.19 17.02 0.03
N LEU A 17 -15.36 17.52 0.94
CA LEU A 17 -14.86 18.91 0.86
C LEU A 17 -13.96 19.12 -0.36
N VAL A 18 -13.07 18.17 -0.66
CA VAL A 18 -12.18 18.26 -1.83
C VAL A 18 -12.97 18.12 -3.14
N SER A 19 -14.00 17.28 -3.19
CA SER A 19 -14.84 17.10 -4.38
C SER A 19 -15.73 18.31 -4.67
N ALA A 20 -16.12 19.06 -3.64
CA ALA A 20 -16.90 20.29 -3.77
C ALA A 20 -16.06 21.54 -4.07
N ALA A 21 -14.73 21.45 -3.99
CA ALA A 21 -13.84 22.59 -4.24
C ALA A 21 -13.75 22.90 -5.75
N ASP A 22 -13.85 24.18 -6.11
CA ASP A 22 -13.67 24.63 -7.48
C ASP A 22 -12.17 24.79 -7.81
N ILE A 23 -11.60 23.80 -8.49
CA ILE A 23 -10.20 23.83 -8.92
C ILE A 23 -9.94 24.89 -10.00
N GLU A 24 -10.98 25.40 -10.68
CA GLU A 24 -10.85 26.42 -11.71
C GLU A 24 -10.58 27.82 -11.14
N GLU A 25 -10.93 28.06 -9.88
CA GLU A 25 -10.59 29.30 -9.17
C GLU A 25 -9.08 29.44 -8.88
N LEU A 26 -8.35 28.33 -8.89
CA LEU A 26 -6.90 28.30 -8.68
C LEU A 26 -6.13 28.71 -9.93
N ALA A 27 -4.95 29.32 -9.72
CA ALA A 27 -4.02 29.58 -10.80
C ALA A 27 -3.52 28.25 -11.42
N ALA A 28 -3.22 28.25 -12.72
CA ALA A 28 -2.85 27.02 -13.43
C ALA A 28 -1.73 26.18 -12.75
N PRO A 29 -0.66 26.77 -12.17
CA PRO A 29 0.34 26.01 -11.43
C PRO A 29 -0.19 25.36 -10.13
N GLU A 30 -1.11 26.02 -9.44
CA GLU A 30 -1.68 25.54 -8.18
C GLU A 30 -2.58 24.32 -8.39
N ARG A 31 -3.22 24.22 -9.57
CA ARG A 31 -4.02 23.05 -9.96
C ARG A 31 -3.17 21.77 -10.00
N PHE A 32 -1.92 21.85 -10.44
CA PHE A 32 -1.00 20.71 -10.42
C PHE A 32 -0.65 20.29 -8.98
N ALA A 33 -0.46 21.26 -8.08
CA ALA A 33 -0.19 20.96 -6.67
C ALA A 33 -1.37 20.22 -6.01
N VAL A 34 -2.61 20.55 -6.38
CA VAL A 34 -3.81 19.81 -5.94
C VAL A 34 -3.76 18.36 -6.43
N LEU A 35 -3.48 18.14 -7.72
CA LEU A 35 -3.40 16.79 -8.29
C LEU A 35 -2.27 15.96 -7.67
N GLU A 36 -1.10 16.56 -7.43
CA GLU A 36 0.03 15.91 -6.74
C GLU A 36 -0.35 15.49 -5.31
N TRP A 37 -1.04 16.37 -4.59
CA TRP A 37 -1.50 16.07 -3.23
C TRP A 37 -2.53 14.94 -3.22
N VAL A 38 -3.52 14.98 -4.11
CA VAL A 38 -4.55 13.95 -4.24
C VAL A 38 -3.93 12.60 -4.57
N GLU A 39 -3.01 12.56 -5.54
CA GLU A 39 -2.28 11.35 -5.91
C GLU A 39 -1.49 10.78 -4.71
N THR A 40 -0.77 11.64 -3.98
CA THR A 40 -0.04 11.23 -2.77
C THR A 40 -0.97 10.65 -1.70
N ALA A 41 -2.12 11.29 -1.48
CA ALA A 41 -3.13 10.80 -0.55
C ALA A 41 -3.69 9.43 -0.97
N GLN A 42 -3.99 9.24 -2.26
CA GLN A 42 -4.45 7.96 -2.81
C GLN A 42 -3.41 6.85 -2.65
N ARG A 43 -2.12 7.14 -2.88
CA ARG A 43 -1.03 6.17 -2.64
C ARG A 43 -0.92 5.76 -1.18
N ARG A 44 -0.99 6.73 -0.26
CA ARG A 44 -0.99 6.45 1.20
C ARG A 44 -2.19 5.62 1.63
N LEU A 45 -3.40 5.93 1.12
CA LEU A 45 -4.60 5.14 1.40
C LEU A 45 -4.48 3.72 0.84
N THR A 46 -3.87 3.55 -0.34
CA THR A 46 -3.55 2.24 -0.90
C THR A 46 -2.58 1.48 0.01
N ALA A 47 -1.58 2.15 0.57
CA ALA A 47 -0.66 1.54 1.53
C ALA A 47 -1.34 1.11 2.84
N VAL A 48 -2.24 1.93 3.38
CA VAL A 48 -3.08 1.58 4.53
C VAL A 48 -3.96 0.36 4.20
N SER A 49 -4.58 0.32 3.02
CA SER A 49 -5.38 -0.82 2.57
C SER A 49 -4.56 -2.11 2.53
N HIS A 50 -3.34 -2.08 1.96
CA HIS A 50 -2.46 -3.25 1.92
C HIS A 50 -2.01 -3.70 3.32
N ALA A 51 -1.69 -2.75 4.21
CA ALA A 51 -1.36 -3.09 5.60
C ALA A 51 -2.55 -3.71 6.36
N GLY A 52 -3.79 -3.35 6.00
CA GLY A 52 -4.99 -4.04 6.46
C GLY A 52 -5.11 -5.45 5.90
N VAL A 53 -4.87 -5.63 4.60
CA VAL A 53 -4.87 -6.95 3.92
C VAL A 53 -3.91 -7.93 4.57
N ALA A 54 -2.70 -7.50 4.96
CA ALA A 54 -1.71 -8.34 5.65
C ALA A 54 -2.19 -8.89 7.00
N ARG A 55 -3.23 -8.29 7.60
CA ARG A 55 -3.76 -8.63 8.93
C ARG A 55 -5.13 -9.29 8.88
N LEU A 56 -5.64 -9.60 7.69
CA LEU A 56 -6.93 -10.28 7.56
C LEU A 56 -6.82 -11.72 8.06
N GLU A 57 -7.75 -12.10 8.93
CA GLU A 57 -7.88 -13.45 9.45
C GLU A 57 -9.11 -14.14 8.85
N ARG A 58 -9.03 -15.47 8.70
CA ARG A 58 -10.21 -16.27 8.33
C ARG A 58 -11.08 -16.47 9.56
N PHE A 59 -12.39 -16.35 9.36
CA PHE A 59 -13.40 -16.69 10.36
C PHE A 59 -14.31 -17.82 9.83
N GLU A 60 -15.12 -18.40 10.71
CA GLU A 60 -16.03 -19.50 10.35
C GLU A 60 -17.01 -19.08 9.24
N GLY A 61 -17.16 -19.91 8.22
CA GLY A 61 -17.97 -19.61 7.04
C GLY A 61 -17.32 -18.64 6.03
N CYS A 62 -16.12 -18.11 6.31
CA CYS A 62 -15.41 -17.23 5.38
C CYS A 62 -14.77 -18.03 4.22
N PRO A 63 -15.11 -17.71 2.95
CA PRO A 63 -14.35 -18.16 1.78
C PRO A 63 -12.84 -17.84 1.92
N PRO A 64 -11.98 -18.45 1.09
CA PRO A 64 -10.58 -18.06 0.99
C PRO A 64 -10.42 -16.53 0.90
N ILE A 65 -9.48 -15.94 1.65
CA ILE A 65 -9.29 -14.48 1.74
C ILE A 65 -9.24 -13.79 0.37
N PRO A 66 -8.54 -14.32 -0.65
CA PRO A 66 -8.56 -13.67 -1.95
C PRO A 66 -9.98 -13.53 -2.52
N ILE A 67 -10.89 -14.49 -2.26
CA ILE A 67 -12.28 -14.52 -2.80
C ILE A 67 -13.05 -13.42 -2.11
N MET A 68 -13.10 -13.49 -0.78
CA MET A 68 -13.75 -12.49 0.04
C MET A 68 -13.24 -11.08 -0.26
N LEU A 69 -11.92 -10.89 -0.41
CA LEU A 69 -11.31 -9.60 -0.74
C LEU A 69 -11.73 -9.09 -2.13
N ALA A 70 -11.80 -9.99 -3.13
CA ALA A 70 -12.26 -9.63 -4.47
C ALA A 70 -13.72 -9.16 -4.44
N ASP A 71 -14.57 -9.86 -3.69
CA ASP A 71 -16.00 -9.58 -3.59
C ASP A 71 -16.25 -8.27 -2.82
N VAL A 72 -15.65 -8.11 -1.64
CA VAL A 72 -15.81 -6.92 -0.78
C VAL A 72 -15.30 -5.65 -1.46
N LEU A 73 -14.11 -5.72 -2.08
CA LEU A 73 -13.52 -4.56 -2.76
C LEU A 73 -14.01 -4.37 -4.20
N ARG A 74 -14.84 -5.29 -4.72
CA ARG A 74 -15.33 -5.30 -6.11
C ARG A 74 -14.21 -5.22 -7.14
N ILE A 75 -13.18 -6.04 -6.95
CA ILE A 75 -12.00 -6.12 -7.83
C ILE A 75 -11.86 -7.52 -8.41
N SER A 76 -11.09 -7.65 -9.49
CA SER A 76 -10.79 -8.97 -10.03
C SER A 76 -10.04 -9.84 -9.02
N ARG A 77 -10.21 -11.17 -9.14
CA ARG A 77 -9.43 -12.15 -8.36
C ARG A 77 -7.92 -11.97 -8.56
N LYS A 78 -7.49 -11.58 -9.77
CA LYS A 78 -6.08 -11.27 -10.09
C LYS A 78 -5.59 -10.07 -9.28
N GLU A 79 -6.42 -9.04 -9.14
CA GLU A 79 -6.12 -7.85 -8.34
C GLU A 79 -6.01 -8.17 -6.86
N ALA A 80 -6.99 -8.90 -6.31
CA ALA A 80 -6.97 -9.30 -4.90
C ALA A 80 -5.70 -10.07 -4.54
N ASN A 81 -5.33 -11.07 -5.36
CA ASN A 81 -4.07 -11.81 -5.18
C ASN A 81 -2.83 -10.91 -5.30
N ARG A 82 -2.85 -9.90 -6.18
CA ARG A 82 -1.75 -8.93 -6.29
C ARG A 82 -1.61 -8.10 -5.02
N ARG A 83 -2.71 -7.59 -4.47
CA ARG A 83 -2.70 -6.82 -3.22
C ARG A 83 -2.21 -7.64 -2.04
N ILE A 84 -2.61 -8.90 -1.94
CA ILE A 84 -2.13 -9.84 -0.92
C ILE A 84 -0.61 -10.03 -1.02
N ARG A 85 -0.08 -10.33 -2.21
CA ARG A 85 1.37 -10.49 -2.40
C ARG A 85 2.15 -9.20 -2.12
N ASN A 86 1.61 -8.04 -2.48
CA ASN A 86 2.23 -6.76 -2.15
C ASN A 86 2.25 -6.54 -0.63
N ALA A 87 1.14 -6.85 0.04
CA ALA A 87 1.03 -6.75 1.49
C ALA A 87 2.03 -7.67 2.21
N GLU A 88 2.20 -8.92 1.76
CA GLU A 88 3.16 -9.88 2.32
C GLU A 88 4.63 -9.39 2.27
N GLN A 89 4.98 -8.59 1.27
CA GLN A 89 6.34 -8.06 1.11
C GLN A 89 6.59 -6.78 1.88
N LEU A 90 5.54 -5.97 2.07
CA LEU A 90 5.65 -4.61 2.60
C LEU A 90 5.18 -4.49 4.06
N ALA A 91 4.41 -5.45 4.56
CA ALA A 91 3.98 -5.46 5.96
C ALA A 91 5.05 -6.10 6.88
N PRO A 92 5.12 -5.69 8.16
CA PRO A 92 5.86 -6.43 9.17
C PRO A 92 5.43 -7.89 9.21
N ARG A 93 6.38 -8.78 9.48
CA ARG A 93 6.16 -10.23 9.53
C ARG A 93 6.30 -10.72 10.97
N THR A 94 5.87 -11.94 11.23
CA THR A 94 5.97 -12.54 12.56
C THR A 94 6.65 -13.91 12.44
N THR A 95 7.61 -14.21 13.32
CA THR A 95 8.24 -15.54 13.41
C THR A 95 7.24 -16.58 13.93
N LEU A 96 7.60 -17.86 13.84
CA LEU A 96 6.83 -18.94 14.48
C LEU A 96 6.68 -18.76 16.00
N THR A 97 7.60 -18.05 16.64
CA THR A 97 7.59 -17.76 18.09
C THR A 97 6.87 -16.45 18.44
N GLY A 98 6.34 -15.71 17.47
CA GLY A 98 5.62 -14.46 17.70
C GLY A 98 6.49 -13.19 17.62
N GLU A 99 7.77 -13.29 17.31
CA GLU A 99 8.65 -12.12 17.21
C GLU A 99 8.39 -11.33 15.93
N LEU A 100 8.35 -10.01 16.04
CA LEU A 100 8.17 -9.14 14.89
C LEU A 100 9.46 -9.04 14.08
N LEU A 101 9.34 -9.28 12.78
CA LEU A 101 10.37 -9.11 11.78
C LEU A 101 10.06 -7.92 10.88
N PRO A 102 11.08 -7.25 10.33
CA PRO A 102 10.87 -6.22 9.35
C PRO A 102 10.22 -6.80 8.07
N PRO A 103 9.59 -5.94 7.25
CA PRO A 103 9.12 -6.30 5.92
C PRO A 103 10.22 -6.98 5.09
N VAL A 104 9.83 -7.69 4.04
CA VAL A 104 10.80 -8.28 3.09
C VAL A 104 11.57 -7.18 2.37
N LEU A 105 10.91 -6.05 2.10
CA LEU A 105 11.47 -4.87 1.50
C LEU A 105 11.27 -3.66 2.44
N PRO A 106 12.11 -3.49 3.48
CA PRO A 106 11.91 -2.44 4.49
C PRO A 106 11.96 -1.01 3.94
N LYS A 107 12.88 -0.70 3.03
CA LYS A 107 13.00 0.66 2.46
C LYS A 107 11.85 0.96 1.51
N THR A 108 11.48 -0.02 0.71
CA THR A 108 10.32 0.04 -0.20
C THR A 108 9.04 0.20 0.62
N ALA A 109 8.91 -0.50 1.75
CA ALA A 109 7.77 -0.37 2.65
C ALA A 109 7.64 1.05 3.21
N THR A 110 8.74 1.69 3.61
CA THR A 110 8.72 3.10 4.03
C THR A 110 8.26 4.01 2.90
N ALA A 111 8.89 3.93 1.72
CA ALA A 111 8.53 4.77 0.57
C ALA A 111 7.07 4.55 0.11
N TRP A 112 6.59 3.31 0.18
CA TRP A 112 5.19 2.94 -0.08
C TRP A 112 4.23 3.61 0.91
N HIS A 113 4.53 3.55 2.21
CA HIS A 113 3.70 4.19 3.24
C HIS A 113 3.75 5.72 3.21
N ASP A 114 4.86 6.30 2.73
CA ASP A 114 5.01 7.75 2.56
C ASP A 114 4.27 8.28 1.31
N GLY A 115 3.78 7.40 0.43
CA GLY A 115 3.07 7.74 -0.80
C GLY A 115 4.00 8.09 -1.97
N LEU A 116 5.28 7.75 -1.87
CA LEU A 116 6.28 8.04 -2.91
C LEU A 116 6.20 7.06 -4.09
N LEU A 117 5.63 5.88 -3.86
CA LEU A 117 5.52 4.81 -4.86
C LEU A 117 4.06 4.58 -5.25
N ASP A 118 3.82 4.39 -6.55
CA ASP A 118 2.58 3.79 -7.04
C ASP A 118 2.75 2.28 -7.27
N GLY A 119 1.66 1.64 -7.71
CA GLY A 119 1.66 0.21 -8.00
C GLY A 119 2.52 -0.21 -9.19
N GLU A 120 2.98 0.72 -10.04
CA GLU A 120 3.92 0.44 -11.12
C GLU A 120 5.35 0.45 -10.66
N HIS A 121 5.75 1.50 -9.94
CA HIS A 121 7.06 1.58 -9.30
C HIS A 121 7.30 0.35 -8.43
N LEU A 122 6.32 -0.01 -7.59
CA LEU A 122 6.42 -1.22 -6.77
C LEU A 122 6.63 -2.48 -7.62
N ARG A 123 5.95 -2.62 -8.77
CA ARG A 123 6.14 -3.77 -9.67
C ARG A 123 7.56 -3.83 -10.25
N VAL A 124 8.14 -2.70 -10.60
CA VAL A 124 9.51 -2.62 -11.12
C VAL A 124 10.50 -3.07 -10.05
N ILE A 125 10.38 -2.54 -8.83
CA ILE A 125 11.21 -2.91 -7.68
C ILE A 125 11.09 -4.42 -7.39
N GLN A 126 9.86 -4.93 -7.30
CA GLN A 126 9.58 -6.34 -7.08
C GLN A 126 10.08 -7.26 -8.19
N LYS A 127 10.16 -6.77 -9.43
CA LYS A 127 10.72 -7.52 -10.54
C LYS A 127 12.24 -7.56 -10.43
N PHE A 128 12.87 -6.41 -10.18
CA PHE A 128 14.30 -6.30 -9.97
C PHE A 128 14.81 -7.29 -8.92
N PHE A 129 14.20 -7.32 -7.73
CA PHE A 129 14.61 -8.23 -6.65
C PHE A 129 14.36 -9.71 -6.96
N ARG A 130 13.35 -10.03 -7.77
CA ARG A 130 13.06 -11.40 -8.20
C ARG A 130 14.08 -11.91 -9.21
N ASP A 131 14.62 -11.01 -10.02
CA ASP A 131 15.56 -11.32 -11.10
C ASP A 131 17.02 -11.27 -10.61
N LEU A 132 17.27 -10.93 -9.33
CA LEU A 132 18.60 -10.97 -8.74
C LEU A 132 19.13 -12.42 -8.66
N PRO A 133 20.39 -12.68 -9.04
CA PRO A 133 21.00 -13.99 -8.86
C PRO A 133 21.09 -14.40 -7.38
N ASP A 134 20.93 -15.70 -7.10
CA ASP A 134 20.95 -16.26 -5.73
C ASP A 134 22.26 -16.01 -4.95
N HIS A 135 23.35 -15.65 -5.64
CA HIS A 135 24.66 -15.41 -5.04
C HIS A 135 24.89 -13.95 -4.60
N VAL A 136 23.91 -13.06 -4.80
CA VAL A 136 24.01 -11.67 -4.33
C VAL A 136 23.90 -11.63 -2.80
N PRO A 137 24.90 -11.10 -2.08
CA PRO A 137 24.89 -11.09 -0.62
C PRO A 137 23.82 -10.12 -0.07
N PRO A 138 23.27 -10.38 1.13
CA PRO A 138 22.22 -9.55 1.74
C PRO A 138 22.56 -8.05 1.82
N VAL A 139 23.82 -7.71 2.06
CA VAL A 139 24.28 -6.31 2.14
C VAL A 139 24.15 -5.58 0.80
N GLU A 140 24.32 -6.28 -0.32
CA GLU A 140 24.12 -5.69 -1.65
C GLU A 140 22.63 -5.55 -1.98
N ILE A 141 21.80 -6.48 -1.52
CA ILE A 141 20.34 -6.41 -1.64
C ILE A 141 19.81 -5.18 -0.90
N GLU A 142 20.23 -4.96 0.35
CA GLU A 142 19.82 -3.79 1.15
C GLU A 142 20.23 -2.46 0.49
N LYS A 143 21.45 -2.39 -0.06
CA LYS A 143 21.92 -1.19 -0.78
C LYS A 143 21.11 -0.95 -2.05
N ALA A 144 20.84 -2.00 -2.82
CA ALA A 144 20.04 -1.89 -4.03
C ALA A 144 18.62 -1.40 -3.73
N GLU A 145 18.05 -1.84 -2.61
CA GLU A 145 16.71 -1.42 -2.18
C GLU A 145 16.67 0.07 -1.85
N GLN A 146 17.70 0.58 -1.19
CA GLN A 146 17.78 2.00 -0.83
C GLN A 146 17.91 2.92 -2.05
N SER A 147 18.46 2.42 -3.16
CA SER A 147 18.66 3.18 -4.40
C SER A 147 17.53 3.02 -5.44
N SER A 148 16.53 2.19 -5.14
CA SER A 148 15.39 1.90 -6.03
C SER A 148 14.21 2.81 -5.74
#